data_AF-A0A0Q5L6R1-F1
#
_entry.id   AF-A0A0Q5L6R1-F1
#
_cell.length_a   1.000
_cell.length_b   1.000
_cell.length_c   1.000
_cell.angle_alpha   90.00
_cell.angle_beta   90.00
_cell.angle_gamma   90.00
#
_symmetry.space_group_name_H-M   'P 1'
#
loop_
_entity.id
_entity.type
_entity.pdbx_description
1 polymer ?
#
loop_
_entity_poly.entity_id
_entity_poly.type
_entity_poly.pdbx_seq_one_letter_code
_entity_poly.pdbx_strand_id
1 'polypeptide(L)'
;MNDTDPTPRTPASSPDSAPTVGQPPLPGGRDLMGPVENLQRIMWTGTLWFVGGVVAVAVAFAAVLLSGWRPELLSTPGEVLFWVGAGAVALSLGLIGWSGCPILEVSVPVSDRNKTKTMQFGTAIFLVGSAATMLAVLLGPAS
;
A
#
# COMPACT_ATOMS: atom_id res chain seq x y z
N MET A 1 61.25 -40.38 -15.82
CA MET A 1 60.80 -39.81 -17.11
C MET A 1 59.43 -40.41 -17.38
N ASN A 2 58.38 -39.56 -17.32
CA ASN A 2 56.93 -39.79 -17.41
C ASN A 2 56.34 -40.67 -16.29
N ASP A 3 55.65 -40.19 -15.26
CA ASP A 3 54.82 -38.99 -15.06
C ASP A 3 53.61 -38.89 -16.00
N THR A 4 52.48 -39.49 -15.57
CA THR A 4 51.09 -39.02 -15.80
C THR A 4 50.12 -39.95 -15.05
N ASP A 5 49.78 -39.58 -13.81
CA ASP A 5 48.53 -39.94 -13.15
C ASP A 5 47.56 -38.75 -13.29
N PRO A 6 46.33 -38.95 -13.80
CA PRO A 6 45.25 -38.03 -13.51
C PRO A 6 44.15 -38.78 -12.75
N THR A 7 44.37 -38.95 -11.45
CA THR A 7 43.27 -39.13 -10.50
C THR A 7 42.27 -37.98 -10.64
N PRO A 8 40.96 -38.22 -10.78
CA PRO A 8 39.96 -37.17 -10.70
C PRO A 8 39.91 -36.68 -9.25
N ARG A 9 40.57 -35.56 -8.96
CA ARG A 9 40.33 -34.81 -7.72
C ARG A 9 39.00 -34.06 -7.88
N THR A 10 37.93 -34.68 -7.42
CA THR A 10 36.70 -33.95 -7.12
C THR A 10 37.03 -32.88 -6.07
N PRO A 11 36.69 -31.61 -6.30
CA PRO A 11 37.05 -30.52 -5.39
C PRO A 11 36.38 -30.69 -4.03
N ALA A 12 37.11 -30.24 -3.02
CA ALA A 12 36.75 -30.24 -1.61
C ALA A 12 35.34 -29.69 -1.36
N SER A 13 34.61 -30.38 -0.50
CA SER A 13 33.47 -29.85 0.23
C SER A 13 33.90 -28.60 1.00
N SER A 14 33.47 -27.42 0.55
CA SER A 14 33.53 -26.21 1.35
C SER A 14 32.65 -26.38 2.59
N PRO A 15 33.14 -26.08 3.81
CA PRO A 15 32.31 -25.99 4.99
C PRO A 15 31.57 -24.64 4.97
N ASP A 16 30.58 -24.48 4.09
CA ASP A 16 29.58 -23.42 4.24
C ASP A 16 28.60 -23.84 5.33
N SER A 17 28.99 -23.49 6.55
CA SER A 17 28.15 -23.49 7.72
C SER A 17 26.97 -22.52 7.47
N ALA A 18 25.80 -23.09 7.14
CA ALA A 18 24.44 -22.52 7.06
C ALA A 18 24.23 -21.07 6.57
N PRO A 19 23.30 -20.82 5.61
CA PRO A 19 22.48 -19.63 5.72
C PRO A 19 21.62 -19.77 6.98
N THR A 20 22.17 -19.21 8.05
CA THR A 20 21.43 -18.50 9.10
C THR A 20 20.20 -17.84 8.50
N VAL A 21 19.12 -17.69 9.27
CA VAL A 21 18.03 -16.75 8.97
C VAL A 21 18.64 -15.45 8.37
N GLY A 22 18.61 -15.30 7.02
CA GLY A 22 19.61 -14.49 6.28
C GLY A 22 20.21 -15.10 5.00
N GLN A 23 19.48 -15.95 4.26
CA GLN A 23 19.96 -16.57 3.01
C GLN A 23 20.05 -15.55 1.84
N PRO A 24 21.13 -15.55 1.03
CA PRO A 24 21.29 -14.63 -0.10
C PRO A 24 20.30 -14.93 -1.26
N PRO A 25 19.97 -13.91 -2.07
CA PRO A 25 18.93 -14.01 -3.10
C PRO A 25 19.31 -14.95 -4.24
N LEU A 26 18.35 -15.76 -4.69
CA LEU A 26 18.54 -16.73 -5.76
C LEU A 26 18.30 -16.14 -7.17
N PRO A 27 19.01 -16.66 -8.19
CA PRO A 27 19.30 -15.94 -9.43
C PRO A 27 18.08 -15.85 -10.34
N GLY A 28 17.60 -14.63 -10.56
CA GLY A 28 16.49 -14.29 -11.45
C GLY A 28 15.64 -13.12 -10.95
N GLY A 29 15.62 -12.90 -9.63
CA GLY A 29 15.09 -11.68 -9.02
C GLY A 29 16.21 -10.99 -8.27
N ARG A 30 16.74 -9.90 -8.81
CA ARG A 30 17.73 -9.09 -8.10
C ARG A 30 17.11 -8.57 -6.80
N ASP A 31 17.45 -9.19 -5.67
CA ASP A 31 17.22 -8.58 -4.36
C ASP A 31 18.30 -7.51 -4.21
N LEU A 32 17.94 -6.28 -4.58
CA LEU A 32 18.86 -5.15 -4.73
C LEU A 32 19.17 -4.44 -3.41
N MET A 33 18.49 -4.81 -2.31
CA MET A 33 18.56 -4.12 -1.02
C MET A 33 18.50 -5.12 0.14
N GLY A 34 19.13 -4.81 1.27
CA GLY A 34 19.01 -5.64 2.48
C GLY A 34 17.57 -5.64 3.04
N PRO A 35 17.19 -6.65 3.85
CA PRO A 35 15.83 -6.80 4.40
C PRO A 35 15.30 -5.54 5.10
N VAL A 36 16.17 -4.82 5.79
CA VAL A 36 15.84 -3.58 6.54
C VAL A 36 15.51 -2.42 5.60
N GLU A 37 16.29 -2.24 4.54
CA GLU A 37 16.07 -1.16 3.57
C GLU A 37 14.79 -1.36 2.77
N ASN A 38 14.46 -2.61 2.43
CA ASN A 38 13.22 -2.93 1.75
C ASN A 38 11.99 -2.63 2.64
N LEU A 39 12.05 -3.01 3.92
CA LEU A 39 11.03 -2.68 4.91
C LEU A 39 10.83 -1.16 5.07
N GLN A 40 11.92 -0.40 5.19
CA GLN A 40 11.85 1.05 5.34
C GLN A 40 11.20 1.72 4.11
N ARG A 41 11.55 1.29 2.90
CA ARG A 41 10.92 1.78 1.66
C ARG A 41 9.42 1.47 1.63
N ILE A 42 9.05 0.25 2.02
CA ILE A 42 7.67 -0.21 2.09
C ILE A 42 6.86 0.62 3.08
N MET A 43 7.39 0.88 4.28
CA MET A 43 6.72 1.74 5.26
C MET A 43 6.58 3.17 4.73
N TRP A 44 7.66 3.74 4.19
CA TRP A 44 7.66 5.13 3.75
C TRP A 44 6.69 5.41 2.60
N THR A 45 6.62 4.50 1.63
CA THR A 45 5.63 4.61 0.54
C THR A 45 4.20 4.57 1.10
N GLY A 46 3.91 3.67 2.04
CA GLY A 46 2.61 3.61 2.73
C GLY A 46 2.24 4.91 3.43
N THR A 47 3.17 5.44 4.22
CA THR A 47 3.01 6.71 4.93
C THR A 47 2.76 7.88 3.99
N LEU A 48 3.52 7.97 2.89
CA LEU A 48 3.38 9.06 1.93
C LEU A 48 1.99 9.06 1.27
N TRP A 49 1.50 7.89 0.87
CA TRP A 49 0.15 7.74 0.32
C TRP A 49 -0.94 8.08 1.34
N PHE A 50 -0.78 7.65 2.59
CA PHE A 50 -1.72 7.97 3.66
C PHE A 50 -1.77 9.47 3.93
N VAL A 51 -0.62 10.12 4.10
CA VAL A 51 -0.53 11.58 4.32
C VAL A 51 -1.12 12.33 3.14
N GLY A 52 -0.80 11.93 1.90
CA GLY A 52 -1.37 12.53 0.69
C GLY A 52 -2.90 12.44 0.66
N GLY A 53 -3.46 11.27 1.00
CA GLY A 53 -4.90 11.08 1.10
C GLY A 53 -5.56 11.95 2.17
N VAL A 54 -4.99 11.99 3.38
CA VAL A 54 -5.50 12.82 4.49
C VAL A 54 -5.46 14.31 4.12
N VAL A 55 -4.35 14.80 3.56
CA VAL A 55 -4.22 16.19 3.14
C VAL A 55 -5.22 16.53 2.03
N ALA A 56 -5.38 15.67 1.02
CA ALA A 56 -6.34 15.89 -0.05
C ALA A 56 -7.77 16.01 0.48
N VAL A 57 -8.18 15.11 1.38
CA VAL A 57 -9.49 15.17 2.03
C VAL A 57 -9.64 16.42 2.88
N ALA A 58 -8.63 16.76 3.71
CA ALA A 58 -8.68 17.94 4.57
C ALA A 58 -8.83 19.23 3.76
N VAL A 59 -8.08 19.38 2.66
CA VAL A 59 -8.16 20.56 1.79
C VAL A 59 -9.52 20.65 1.12
N ALA A 60 -10.00 19.57 0.51
CA ALA A 60 -11.30 19.56 -0.16
C ALA A 60 -12.44 19.81 0.82
N PHE A 61 -12.42 19.15 1.98
CA PHE A 61 -13.43 19.31 3.02
C PHE A 61 -13.42 20.72 3.62
N ALA A 62 -12.26 21.31 3.86
CA ALA A 62 -12.14 22.69 4.31
C ALA A 62 -12.77 23.67 3.31
N ALA A 63 -12.54 23.49 2.00
CA ALA A 63 -13.16 24.32 0.97
C ALA A 63 -14.70 24.22 0.97
N VAL A 64 -15.24 23.01 1.15
CA VAL A 64 -16.69 22.77 1.25
C VAL A 64 -17.27 23.40 2.51
N LEU A 65 -16.60 23.29 3.66
CA LEU A 65 -17.07 23.93 4.90
C LEU A 65 -17.03 25.46 4.82
N LEU A 66 -15.98 26.03 4.24
CA LEU A 66 -15.82 27.48 4.10
C LEU A 66 -16.83 28.09 3.12
N SER A 67 -17.36 27.33 2.17
CA SER A 67 -18.43 27.79 1.27
C SER A 67 -19.80 27.84 1.95
N GLY A 68 -19.94 27.31 3.16
CA GLY A 68 -21.21 27.19 3.87
C GLY A 68 -22.10 26.04 3.38
N TRP A 69 -21.57 25.15 2.53
CA TRP A 69 -22.29 23.99 2.03
C TRP A 69 -22.68 23.04 3.18
N ARG A 70 -23.90 22.48 3.12
CA ARG A 70 -24.39 21.50 4.08
C ARG A 70 -25.07 20.33 3.38
N PRO A 71 -24.92 19.09 3.88
CA PRO A 71 -25.58 17.92 3.29
C PRO A 71 -27.10 17.99 3.42
N GLU A 72 -27.61 18.73 4.41
CA GLU A 72 -29.04 18.98 4.66
C GLU A 72 -29.74 19.74 3.51
N LEU A 73 -28.98 20.35 2.61
CA LEU A 73 -29.49 21.07 1.45
C LEU A 73 -29.81 20.13 0.27
N LEU A 74 -29.44 18.86 0.34
CA LEU A 74 -29.67 17.89 -0.73
C LEU A 74 -31.05 17.26 -0.63
N SER A 75 -31.61 16.87 -1.77
CA SER A 75 -32.66 15.86 -1.80
C SER A 75 -32.20 14.56 -1.13
N THR A 76 -33.12 13.76 -0.58
CA THR A 76 -32.80 12.50 0.13
C THR A 76 -31.87 11.57 -0.66
N PRO A 77 -32.02 11.35 -1.99
CA PRO A 77 -31.06 10.54 -2.74
C PRO A 77 -29.65 11.14 -2.80
N GLY A 78 -29.54 12.48 -2.89
CA GLY A 78 -28.27 13.18 -2.88
C GLY A 78 -27.57 13.07 -1.52
N GLU A 79 -28.32 13.19 -0.43
CA GLU A 79 -27.80 13.04 0.93
C GLU A 79 -27.23 11.62 1.15
N VAL A 80 -27.97 10.58 0.73
CA VAL A 80 -27.50 9.19 0.77
C VAL A 80 -26.22 9.02 -0.04
N LEU A 81 -26.16 9.57 -1.26
CA LEU A 81 -24.96 9.50 -2.10
C LEU A 81 -23.76 10.16 -1.43
N PHE A 82 -23.95 11.33 -0.79
CA PHE A 82 -22.91 12.03 -0.06
C PHE A 82 -22.34 11.18 1.08
N TRP A 83 -23.19 10.63 1.94
CA TRP A 83 -22.75 9.84 3.10
C TRP A 83 -22.12 8.51 2.71
N VAL A 84 -22.64 7.83 1.70
CA VAL A 84 -22.02 6.60 1.17
C VAL A 84 -20.65 6.91 0.58
N GLY A 85 -20.52 7.98 -0.20
CA GLY A 85 -19.23 8.43 -0.75
C GLY A 85 -18.24 8.80 0.37
N ALA A 86 -18.67 9.56 1.37
CA ALA A 86 -17.83 9.97 2.50
C ALA A 86 -17.39 8.76 3.33
N GLY A 87 -18.29 7.83 3.59
CA GLY A 87 -17.97 6.55 4.25
C GLY A 87 -16.96 5.72 3.47
N ALA A 88 -17.09 5.68 2.14
CA ALA A 88 -16.12 5.02 1.27
C ALA A 88 -14.73 5.68 1.35
N VAL A 89 -14.64 7.02 1.33
CA VAL A 89 -13.38 7.75 1.52
C VAL A 89 -12.75 7.44 2.88
N ALA A 90 -13.55 7.43 3.96
CA ALA A 90 -13.06 7.10 5.30
C ALA A 90 -12.53 5.66 5.38
N LEU A 91 -13.27 4.69 4.81
CA LEU A 91 -12.86 3.29 4.73
C LEU A 91 -11.56 3.14 3.94
N SER A 92 -11.44 3.84 2.81
CA SER A 92 -10.23 3.85 1.99
C SER A 92 -9.00 4.33 2.77
N LEU A 93 -9.10 5.45 3.50
CA LEU A 93 -8.00 5.94 4.34
C LEU A 93 -7.60 4.91 5.40
N GLY A 94 -8.59 4.23 6.01
CA GLY A 94 -8.36 3.12 6.93
C GLY A 94 -7.60 1.96 6.28
N LEU A 95 -7.98 1.56 5.07
CA LEU A 95 -7.31 0.50 4.30
C LEU A 95 -5.87 0.86 3.92
N ILE A 96 -5.65 2.11 3.49
CA ILE A 96 -4.31 2.61 3.15
C ILE A 96 -3.43 2.64 4.40
N GLY A 97 -3.96 3.13 5.53
CA GLY A 97 -3.24 3.12 6.82
C GLY A 97 -2.93 1.70 7.31
N TRP A 98 -3.90 0.79 7.22
CA TRP A 98 -3.75 -0.62 7.62
C TRP A 98 -2.69 -1.36 6.81
N SER A 99 -2.45 -0.96 5.56
CA SER A 99 -1.46 -1.61 4.68
C SER A 99 -0.02 -1.64 5.24
N GLY A 100 0.28 -0.87 6.30
CA GLY A 100 1.55 -0.90 7.03
C GLY A 100 1.64 -1.91 8.19
N CYS A 101 0.50 -2.40 8.72
CA CYS A 101 0.46 -3.22 9.94
C CYS A 101 0.79 -4.73 9.78
N PRO A 102 0.48 -5.45 8.68
CA PRO A 102 0.59 -6.91 8.64
C PRO A 102 2.03 -7.45 8.58
N ILE A 103 3.05 -6.59 8.62
CA ILE A 103 4.45 -6.99 8.55
C ILE A 103 4.93 -7.78 9.78
N LEU A 104 4.18 -7.72 10.88
CA LEU A 104 4.52 -8.36 12.15
C LEU A 104 3.87 -9.75 12.34
N GLU A 105 2.88 -10.11 11.52
CA GLU A 105 2.06 -11.32 11.74
C GLU A 105 2.32 -12.43 10.70
N VAL A 106 2.70 -12.07 9.47
CA VAL A 106 2.85 -13.03 8.37
C VAL A 106 4.22 -12.93 7.69
N SER A 107 4.58 -13.95 6.91
CA SER A 107 5.83 -13.97 6.15
C SER A 107 5.91 -12.80 5.15
N VAL A 108 7.13 -12.34 4.87
CA VAL A 108 7.40 -11.18 3.99
C VAL A 108 6.68 -11.28 2.63
N PRO A 109 6.69 -12.43 1.92
CA PRO A 109 6.00 -12.52 0.62
C PRO A 109 4.47 -12.42 0.72
N VAL A 110 3.87 -12.87 1.84
CA VAL A 110 2.42 -12.76 2.07
C VAL A 110 2.06 -11.32 2.45
N SER A 111 2.89 -10.70 3.29
CA SER A 111 2.71 -9.30 3.69
C SER A 111 2.76 -8.36 2.49
N ASP A 112 3.72 -8.54 1.58
CA ASP A 112 3.86 -7.72 0.38
C ASP A 112 2.67 -7.82 -0.58
N ARG A 113 2.16 -9.04 -0.79
CA ARG A 113 0.93 -9.27 -1.58
C ARG A 113 -0.30 -8.63 -0.95
N ASN A 114 -0.46 -8.78 0.36
CA ASN A 114 -1.57 -8.18 1.09
C ASN A 114 -1.50 -6.66 1.03
N LYS A 115 -0.33 -6.07 1.29
CA LYS A 115 -0.10 -4.62 1.14
C LYS A 115 -0.51 -4.12 -0.24
N THR A 116 0.00 -4.76 -1.30
CA THR A 116 -0.29 -4.36 -2.68
C THR A 116 -1.78 -4.36 -2.97
N LYS A 117 -2.49 -5.44 -2.59
CA LYS A 117 -3.95 -5.53 -2.77
C LYS A 117 -4.70 -4.49 -1.95
N THR A 118 -4.30 -4.28 -0.70
CA THR A 118 -4.97 -3.34 0.20
C THR A 118 -4.76 -1.89 -0.26
N MET A 119 -3.58 -1.55 -0.77
CA MET A 119 -3.32 -0.23 -1.37
C MET A 119 -4.09 -0.04 -2.67
N GLN A 120 -4.10 -1.02 -3.59
CA GLN A 120 -4.85 -0.91 -4.84
C GLN A 120 -6.35 -0.75 -4.58
N PHE A 121 -6.90 -1.59 -3.70
CA PHE A 121 -8.32 -1.54 -3.34
C PHE A 121 -8.66 -0.26 -2.57
N GLY A 122 -7.82 0.14 -1.62
CA GLY A 122 -7.94 1.39 -0.89
C GLY A 122 -7.97 2.59 -1.84
N THR A 123 -7.01 2.70 -2.76
CA THR A 123 -6.96 3.79 -3.75
C THR A 123 -8.16 3.77 -4.70
N ALA A 124 -8.61 2.59 -5.15
CA ALA A 124 -9.80 2.51 -5.99
C ALA A 124 -11.05 3.03 -5.27
N ILE A 125 -11.26 2.62 -4.00
CA ILE A 125 -12.35 3.13 -3.16
C ILE A 125 -12.19 4.63 -2.93
N PHE A 126 -10.96 5.12 -2.72
CA PHE A 126 -10.70 6.55 -2.52
C PHE A 126 -11.24 7.37 -3.70
N LEU A 127 -10.90 6.95 -4.92
CA LEU A 127 -11.27 7.66 -6.14
C LEU A 127 -12.79 7.62 -6.37
N VAL A 128 -13.41 6.45 -6.24
CA VAL A 128 -14.85 6.30 -6.43
C VAL A 128 -15.63 7.05 -5.35
N GLY A 129 -15.24 6.91 -4.09
CA GLY A 129 -15.85 7.61 -2.96
C GLY A 129 -15.73 9.13 -3.10
N SER A 130 -14.52 9.62 -3.42
CA SER A 130 -14.28 11.06 -3.61
C SER A 130 -15.09 11.61 -4.78
N ALA A 131 -15.19 10.89 -5.90
CA ALA A 131 -16.01 11.29 -7.03
C ALA A 131 -17.50 11.33 -6.67
N ALA A 132 -18.01 10.33 -5.96
CA ALA A 132 -19.40 10.30 -5.49
C ALA A 132 -19.71 11.45 -4.52
N THR A 133 -18.83 11.70 -3.54
CA THR A 133 -18.98 12.81 -2.59
C THR A 133 -18.95 14.16 -3.29
N MET A 134 -17.99 14.39 -4.20
CA MET A 134 -17.89 15.66 -4.92
C MET A 134 -19.03 15.86 -5.90
N LEU A 135 -19.53 14.81 -6.54
CA LEU A 135 -20.75 14.86 -7.35
C LEU A 135 -21.94 15.29 -6.48
N ALA A 136 -22.11 14.72 -5.30
CA ALA A 136 -23.18 15.12 -4.38
C ALA A 136 -23.02 16.59 -3.93
N VAL A 137 -21.80 17.06 -3.65
CA VAL A 137 -21.54 18.48 -3.34
C VAL A 137 -21.99 19.40 -4.49
N LEU A 138 -21.66 19.03 -5.74
CA LEU A 138 -22.04 19.79 -6.93
C LEU A 138 -23.54 19.82 -7.20
N LEU A 139 -24.29 18.81 -6.75
CA LEU A 139 -25.75 18.78 -6.86
C LEU A 139 -26.46 19.71 -5.86
N GLY A 140 -25.79 20.11 -4.76
CA GLY A 140 -26.37 20.80 -3.60
C GLY A 140 -27.25 22.02 -3.87
N PRO A 141 -26.81 23.07 -4.58
CA PRO A 141 -27.66 24.25 -4.80
C PRO A 141 -28.67 24.09 -5.96
N ALA A 142 -28.61 22.97 -6.70
CA ALA A 142 -29.34 22.79 -7.96
C ALA A 142 -30.54 21.82 -7.85
N SER A 143 -30.85 21.32 -6.65
CA SER A 143 -31.97 20.40 -6.38
C SER A 143 -32.96 20.98 -5.38
#